data_AF-W8P3K9-F1
#
_entry.id   AF-W8P3K9-F1
#
_cell.length_a   1.000
_cell.length_b   1.000
_cell.length_c   1.000
_cell.angle_alpha   90.00
_cell.angle_beta   90.00
_cell.angle_gamma   90.00
#
_symmetry.space_group_name_H-M   'P 1'
#
loop_
_entity.id
_entity.type
_entity.pdbx_description
1 polymer ?
#
loop_
_entity_poly.entity_id
_entity_poly.type
_entity_poly.pdbx_seq_one_letter_code
_entity_poly.pdbx_strand_id
1 'polypeptide(L)'
;MRRKLAVFFVLMLLLLPLALADEYGEDENEYDAGYTAFAVLGVVLIGAGVVYYALTKRKLLIKHRKDDKWGFEIQPEHPYVTFIGPVSPMTVHHALTITGTVLVFVHFLSCGNYVGIGGIAGLAMGVTLIALNVLGFIGRAINRKILALAKTGRKEEVARYVKMYQRWKKAHIALAVLFAVLLAIHLNAVD
;
A
#
# COMPACT_ATOMS: atom_id res chain seq x y z
N MET A 1 7.40 -4.85 -23.81
CA MET A 1 8.00 -3.71 -23.06
C MET A 1 7.42 -3.54 -21.66
N ARG A 2 6.29 -2.85 -21.43
CA ARG A 2 5.86 -2.31 -20.10
C ARG A 2 6.09 -3.21 -18.87
N ARG A 3 5.80 -4.52 -18.94
CA ARG A 3 6.03 -5.47 -17.83
C ARG A 3 7.52 -5.66 -17.48
N LYS A 4 8.42 -5.75 -18.49
CA LYS A 4 9.88 -5.79 -18.28
C LYS A 4 10.41 -4.47 -17.72
N LEU A 5 9.90 -3.33 -18.22
CA LEU A 5 10.29 -2.01 -17.73
C LEU A 5 9.90 -1.78 -16.26
N ALA A 6 8.70 -2.21 -15.86
CA ALA A 6 8.26 -2.14 -14.46
C ALA A 6 9.07 -3.08 -13.55
N VAL A 7 9.42 -4.29 -14.01
CA VAL A 7 10.32 -5.19 -13.27
C VAL A 7 11.73 -4.60 -13.15
N PHE A 8 12.26 -3.95 -14.20
CA PHE A 8 13.54 -3.24 -14.15
C PHE A 8 13.51 -2.08 -13.15
N PHE A 9 12.47 -1.23 -13.16
CA PHE A 9 12.32 -0.14 -12.19
C PHE A 9 12.19 -0.65 -10.76
N VAL A 10 11.46 -1.75 -10.53
CA VAL A 10 11.38 -2.37 -9.20
C VAL A 10 12.71 -2.98 -8.78
N LEU A 11 13.43 -3.68 -9.67
CA LEU A 11 14.78 -4.17 -9.38
C LEU A 11 15.75 -3.04 -9.08
N MET A 12 15.71 -1.93 -9.83
CA MET A 12 16.55 -0.77 -9.53
C MET A 12 16.19 -0.14 -8.18
N LEU A 13 14.90 0.01 -7.85
CA LEU A 13 14.46 0.49 -6.53
C LEU A 13 14.81 -0.47 -5.37
N LEU A 14 15.06 -1.75 -5.66
CA LEU A 14 15.51 -2.76 -4.68
C LEU A 14 17.03 -2.81 -4.55
N LEU A 15 17.78 -2.48 -5.61
CA LEU A 15 19.25 -2.56 -5.65
C LEU A 15 19.92 -1.20 -5.35
N LEU A 16 19.26 -0.08 -5.66
CA LEU A 16 19.76 1.27 -5.36
C LEU A 16 20.10 1.47 -3.86
N PRO A 17 19.30 0.98 -2.88
CA PRO A 17 19.67 1.11 -1.46
C PRO A 17 20.91 0.29 -1.09
N LEU A 18 21.14 -0.88 -1.73
CA LEU A 18 22.35 -1.66 -1.51
C LEU A 18 23.58 -1.03 -2.18
N ALA A 19 23.40 -0.40 -3.34
CA ALA A 19 24.49 0.31 -4.03
C ALA A 19 24.89 1.61 -3.31
N LEU A 20 23.93 2.31 -2.69
CA LEU A 20 24.19 3.52 -1.91
C LEU A 20 24.78 3.21 -0.53
N ALA A 21 24.46 2.08 0.08
CA ALA A 21 25.08 1.64 1.34
C ALA A 21 26.62 1.51 1.23
N ASP A 22 27.09 0.98 0.10
CA ASP A 22 28.51 0.68 -0.16
C ASP A 22 29.38 1.94 -0.36
N GLU A 23 28.79 3.10 -0.68
CA GLU A 23 29.53 4.37 -0.95
C GLU A 23 29.88 5.18 0.31
N TYR A 24 29.30 4.88 1.49
CA TYR A 24 29.45 5.69 2.72
C TYR A 24 30.12 4.93 3.88
N GLY A 25 30.88 3.87 3.58
CA GLY A 25 31.40 2.88 4.54
C GLY A 25 32.56 3.30 5.46
N GLU A 26 32.82 4.60 5.68
CA GLU A 26 33.94 5.09 6.53
C GLU A 26 33.54 6.31 7.40
N ASP A 27 32.59 6.17 8.34
CA ASP A 27 32.55 7.03 9.55
C ASP A 27 31.72 6.44 10.72
N GLU A 28 31.91 6.97 11.94
CA GLU A 28 31.55 6.33 13.22
C GLU A 28 30.05 6.36 13.64
N ASN A 29 29.16 5.66 12.92
CA ASN A 29 28.04 4.88 13.51
C ASN A 29 27.29 4.06 12.44
N GLU A 30 27.69 2.80 12.26
CA GLU A 30 27.29 1.94 11.13
C GLU A 30 25.77 1.64 11.02
N TYR A 31 24.97 1.95 12.06
CA TYR A 31 23.54 1.65 12.15
C TYR A 31 22.62 2.90 12.25
N ASP A 32 23.18 4.12 12.33
CA ASP A 32 22.38 5.35 12.50
C ASP A 32 21.74 5.82 11.17
N ALA A 33 20.57 5.27 10.85
CA ALA A 33 19.75 5.75 9.74
C ALA A 33 19.12 7.12 10.06
N GLY A 34 19.61 8.17 9.39
CA GLY A 34 19.20 9.56 9.60
C GLY A 34 17.70 9.86 9.34
N TYR A 35 17.29 11.10 9.60
CA TYR A 35 15.93 11.59 9.34
C TYR A 35 14.78 10.80 10.03
N THR A 36 15.03 10.20 11.20
CA THR A 36 14.04 9.41 11.97
C THR A 36 12.69 10.13 12.16
N ALA A 37 12.70 11.45 12.33
CA ALA A 37 11.49 12.28 12.40
C ALA A 37 10.61 12.21 11.14
N PHE A 38 11.20 12.07 9.95
CA PHE A 38 10.47 11.85 8.70
C PHE A 38 9.92 10.42 8.61
N ALA A 39 10.65 9.42 9.12
CA ALA A 39 10.14 8.05 9.24
C ALA A 39 8.89 8.01 10.15
N VAL A 40 8.98 8.58 11.35
CA VAL A 40 7.85 8.66 12.30
C VAL A 40 6.66 9.41 11.69
N LEU A 41 6.88 10.60 11.12
CA LEU A 41 5.81 11.35 10.46
C LEU A 41 5.20 10.57 9.28
N GLY A 42 6.03 9.87 8.50
CA GLY A 42 5.59 9.09 7.36
C GLY A 42 4.74 7.87 7.75
N VAL A 43 5.14 7.14 8.79
CA VAL A 43 4.35 6.06 9.39
C VAL A 43 3.02 6.58 9.94
N VAL A 44 3.03 7.73 10.65
CA VAL A 44 1.81 8.38 11.16
C VAL A 44 0.87 8.78 10.02
N LEU A 45 1.37 9.34 8.92
CA LEU A 45 0.55 9.67 7.75
C LEU A 45 -0.03 8.41 7.06
N ILE A 46 0.74 7.34 6.92
CA ILE A 46 0.24 6.05 6.41
C ILE A 46 -0.88 5.51 7.32
N GLY A 47 -0.66 5.51 8.65
CA GLY A 47 -1.63 5.06 9.64
C GLY A 47 -2.92 5.89 9.61
N ALA A 48 -2.80 7.21 9.64
CA ALA A 48 -3.93 8.14 9.52
C ALA A 48 -4.70 7.93 8.22
N GLY A 49 -4.01 7.75 7.09
CA GLY A 49 -4.62 7.44 5.80
C GLY A 49 -5.39 6.12 5.79
N VAL A 50 -4.87 5.07 6.45
CA VAL A 50 -5.54 3.77 6.60
C VAL A 50 -6.77 3.88 7.49
N VAL A 51 -6.66 4.52 8.67
CA VAL A 51 -7.76 4.69 9.64
C VAL A 51 -8.88 5.55 9.05
N TYR A 52 -8.55 6.72 8.50
CA TYR A 52 -9.52 7.60 7.84
C TYR A 52 -10.30 6.87 6.75
N TYR A 53 -9.61 6.13 5.88
CA TYR A 53 -10.26 5.36 4.82
C TYR A 53 -11.07 4.18 5.37
N ALA A 54 -10.67 3.58 6.50
CA ALA A 54 -11.42 2.51 7.13
C ALA A 54 -12.81 2.96 7.62
N LEU A 55 -12.90 4.17 8.17
CA LEU A 55 -14.13 4.76 8.71
C LEU A 55 -15.05 5.34 7.61
N THR A 56 -14.47 5.97 6.58
CA THR A 56 -15.22 6.77 5.59
C THR A 56 -15.57 6.01 4.29
N LYS A 57 -14.98 4.84 4.03
CA LYS A 57 -15.31 4.06 2.81
C LYS A 57 -16.75 3.51 2.88
N ARG A 58 -17.53 3.76 1.83
CA ARG A 58 -18.73 2.95 1.55
C ARG A 58 -18.26 1.55 1.14
N LYS A 59 -18.67 0.51 1.87
CA LYS A 59 -18.36 -0.87 1.48
C LYS A 59 -19.27 -1.25 0.31
N LEU A 60 -18.75 -2.02 -0.65
CA LEU A 60 -19.60 -2.68 -1.64
C LEU A 60 -20.03 -4.04 -1.08
N LEU A 61 -21.29 -4.14 -0.65
CA LEU A 61 -21.91 -5.41 -0.33
C LEU A 61 -22.25 -6.15 -1.62
N ILE A 62 -21.67 -7.33 -1.77
CA ILE A 62 -21.99 -8.25 -2.85
C ILE A 62 -22.88 -9.32 -2.21
N LYS A 63 -24.20 -9.05 -2.17
CA LYS A 63 -25.18 -9.98 -1.60
C LYS A 63 -25.41 -11.09 -2.61
N HIS A 64 -25.00 -12.31 -2.29
CA HIS A 64 -25.35 -13.47 -3.12
C HIS A 64 -26.85 -13.76 -3.01
N ARG A 65 -27.58 -13.65 -4.14
CA ARG A 65 -28.97 -14.13 -4.28
C ARG A 65 -28.92 -15.52 -4.90
N LYS A 66 -29.71 -16.47 -4.38
CA LYS A 66 -29.85 -17.80 -5.00
C LYS A 66 -30.71 -17.77 -6.26
N ASP A 67 -31.59 -16.78 -6.36
CA ASP A 67 -32.72 -16.75 -7.28
C ASP A 67 -32.51 -15.77 -8.46
N ASP A 68 -31.41 -15.02 -8.45
CA ASP A 68 -30.95 -14.23 -9.61
C ASP A 68 -30.08 -15.10 -10.51
N LYS A 69 -30.33 -15.08 -11.83
CA LYS A 69 -29.55 -15.76 -12.87
C LYS A 69 -28.05 -15.41 -12.84
N TRP A 70 -27.68 -14.28 -12.23
CA TRP A 70 -26.30 -13.83 -12.07
C TRP A 70 -25.69 -14.13 -10.69
N GLY A 71 -26.51 -14.57 -9.73
CA GLY A 71 -26.08 -15.02 -8.41
C GLY A 71 -25.63 -13.93 -7.43
N PHE A 72 -25.60 -12.64 -7.79
CA PHE A 72 -25.20 -11.56 -6.87
C PHE A 72 -25.81 -10.19 -7.18
N GLU A 73 -26.10 -9.44 -6.12
CA GLU A 73 -26.54 -8.05 -6.14
C GLU A 73 -25.46 -7.15 -5.51
N ILE A 74 -25.09 -6.05 -6.19
CA ILE A 74 -24.12 -5.08 -5.67
C ILE A 74 -24.88 -3.92 -5.00
N GLN A 75 -24.94 -3.92 -3.68
CA GLN A 75 -25.50 -2.84 -2.88
C GLN A 75 -24.37 -2.00 -2.23
N PRO A 76 -24.40 -0.66 -2.28
CA PRO A 76 -23.50 0.17 -1.50
C PRO A 76 -23.96 0.17 -0.03
N GLU A 77 -23.12 -0.33 0.87
CA GLU A 77 -23.30 -0.18 2.32
C GLU A 77 -23.06 1.28 2.71
N HIS A 78 -23.80 1.77 3.71
CA HIS A 78 -23.53 3.06 4.32
C HIS A 78 -22.15 3.04 5.01
N PRO A 79 -21.38 4.13 4.96
CA PRO A 79 -20.09 4.21 5.65
C PRO A 79 -20.30 4.43 7.15
N TYR A 80 -19.32 4.12 8.00
CA TYR A 80 -19.41 4.40 9.44
C TYR A 80 -19.46 5.91 9.71
N VAL A 81 -18.75 6.70 8.91
CA VAL A 81 -18.85 8.16 8.87
C VAL A 81 -19.14 8.61 7.45
N THR A 82 -20.25 9.34 7.24
CA THR A 82 -20.64 9.85 5.91
C THR A 82 -19.89 11.13 5.58
N PHE A 83 -18.68 10.99 5.03
CA PHE A 83 -17.92 12.12 4.50
C PHE A 83 -18.52 12.63 3.19
N ILE A 84 -18.94 13.89 3.17
CA ILE A 84 -19.34 14.64 1.97
C ILE A 84 -18.38 15.82 1.83
N GLY A 85 -17.55 15.79 0.80
CA GLY A 85 -16.56 16.81 0.52
C GLY A 85 -16.06 16.72 -0.92
N PRO A 86 -15.31 17.73 -1.41
CA PRO A 86 -14.90 17.82 -2.82
C PRO A 86 -13.91 16.73 -3.26
N VAL A 87 -13.27 16.06 -2.30
CA VAL A 87 -12.23 15.05 -2.55
C VAL A 87 -12.70 13.68 -2.04
N SER A 88 -12.61 12.65 -2.88
CA SER A 88 -13.05 11.31 -2.49
C SER A 88 -12.19 10.75 -1.34
N PRO A 89 -12.74 9.95 -0.40
CA PRO A 89 -11.93 9.36 0.67
C PRO A 89 -10.79 8.47 0.17
N MET A 90 -10.96 7.83 -1.00
CA MET A 90 -9.92 7.05 -1.68
C MET A 90 -8.77 7.93 -2.20
N THR A 91 -9.02 9.21 -2.48
CA THR A 91 -8.00 10.18 -2.87
C THR A 91 -7.20 10.63 -1.65
N VAL A 92 -7.89 10.99 -0.56
CA VAL A 92 -7.24 11.39 0.72
C VAL A 92 -6.37 10.25 1.26
N HIS A 93 -6.88 9.02 1.26
CA HIS A 93 -6.12 7.81 1.60
C HIS A 93 -4.77 7.76 0.87
N HIS A 94 -4.79 7.90 -0.46
CA HIS A 94 -3.59 7.76 -1.27
C HIS A 94 -2.64 8.96 -1.19
N ALA A 95 -3.14 10.18 -0.96
CA ALA A 95 -2.27 11.31 -0.67
C ALA A 95 -1.46 11.02 0.59
N LEU A 96 -2.14 10.65 1.69
CA LEU A 96 -1.52 10.34 2.97
C LEU A 96 -0.55 9.14 2.89
N THR A 97 -0.93 8.03 2.24
CA THR A 97 -0.03 6.87 2.13
C THR A 97 1.16 7.12 1.19
N ILE A 98 1.00 7.88 0.10
CA ILE A 98 2.10 8.17 -0.83
C ILE A 98 3.08 9.15 -0.18
N THR A 99 2.60 10.28 0.37
CA THR A 99 3.45 11.23 1.11
C THR A 99 4.16 10.55 2.27
N GLY A 100 3.44 9.74 3.06
CA GLY A 100 4.05 9.01 4.16
C GLY A 100 5.07 7.96 3.72
N THR A 101 4.85 7.28 2.58
CA THR A 101 5.85 6.39 1.98
C THR A 101 7.11 7.18 1.57
N VAL A 102 6.95 8.32 0.90
CA VAL A 102 8.09 9.16 0.47
C VAL A 102 8.93 9.61 1.67
N LEU A 103 8.30 10.02 2.78
CA LEU A 103 9.01 10.43 3.99
C LEU A 103 9.76 9.27 4.67
N VAL A 104 9.15 8.08 4.77
CA VAL A 104 9.86 6.87 5.24
C VAL A 104 11.02 6.51 4.31
N PHE A 105 10.88 6.73 3.00
CA PHE A 105 11.95 6.46 2.03
C PHE A 105 13.16 7.39 2.16
N VAL A 106 13.02 8.60 2.75
CA VAL A 106 14.19 9.46 3.03
C VAL A 106 15.07 8.83 4.11
N HIS A 107 14.47 8.44 5.25
CA HIS A 107 15.17 7.74 6.34
C HIS A 107 15.79 6.42 5.86
N PHE A 108 15.01 5.62 5.12
CA PHE A 108 15.47 4.37 4.53
C PHE A 108 16.71 4.58 3.64
N LEU A 109 16.67 5.51 2.68
CA LEU A 109 17.80 5.78 1.78
C LEU A 109 19.00 6.46 2.46
N SER A 110 18.88 6.88 3.72
CA SER A 110 20.00 7.36 4.55
C SER A 110 20.60 6.29 5.49
N CYS A 111 20.18 5.03 5.37
CA CYS A 111 20.74 3.93 6.14
C CYS A 111 22.01 3.37 5.47
N GLY A 112 23.15 3.46 6.17
CA GLY A 112 24.45 3.00 5.68
C GLY A 112 24.63 1.48 5.67
N ASN A 113 23.97 0.74 6.58
CA ASN A 113 24.05 -0.73 6.60
C ASN A 113 22.69 -1.40 6.90
N TYR A 114 22.36 -2.45 6.15
CA TYR A 114 21.15 -3.27 6.31
C TYR A 114 21.38 -4.63 6.99
N VAL A 115 22.58 -4.88 7.51
CA VAL A 115 22.92 -6.05 8.33
C VAL A 115 22.16 -5.99 9.68
N GLY A 116 22.01 -7.14 10.34
CA GLY A 116 21.32 -7.25 11.62
C GLY A 116 19.78 -7.24 11.50
N ILE A 117 19.10 -7.47 12.62
CA ILE A 117 17.64 -7.65 12.64
C ILE A 117 16.91 -6.35 12.27
N GLY A 118 17.35 -5.21 12.81
CA GLY A 118 16.82 -3.88 12.48
C GLY A 118 16.96 -3.56 10.99
N GLY A 119 18.16 -3.70 10.42
CA GLY A 119 18.44 -3.46 9.00
C GLY A 119 17.63 -4.35 8.05
N ILE A 120 17.58 -5.67 8.31
CA ILE A 120 16.79 -6.62 7.52
C ILE A 120 15.29 -6.32 7.60
N ALA A 121 14.78 -5.93 8.77
CA ALA A 121 13.38 -5.52 8.93
C ALA A 121 13.08 -4.21 8.18
N GLY A 122 14.00 -3.24 8.21
CA GLY A 122 13.93 -1.99 7.44
C GLY A 122 13.89 -2.24 5.92
N LEU A 123 14.78 -3.09 5.41
CA LEU A 123 14.78 -3.52 4.00
C LEU A 123 13.46 -4.19 3.62
N ALA A 124 12.98 -5.15 4.43
CA ALA A 124 11.71 -5.82 4.20
C ALA A 124 10.50 -4.85 4.24
N MET A 125 10.53 -3.83 5.11
CA MET A 125 9.54 -2.75 5.13
C MET A 125 9.56 -1.93 3.83
N GLY A 126 10.75 -1.53 3.35
CA GLY A 126 10.91 -0.80 2.09
C GLY A 126 10.30 -1.56 0.90
N VAL A 127 10.62 -2.85 0.75
CA VAL A 127 10.01 -3.73 -0.26
C VAL A 127 8.48 -3.79 -0.10
N THR A 128 8.00 -3.94 1.13
CA THR A 128 6.57 -4.07 1.44
C THR A 128 5.81 -2.77 1.13
N LEU A 129 6.39 -1.59 1.39
CA LEU A 129 5.81 -0.29 1.04
C LEU A 129 5.72 -0.07 -0.47
N ILE A 130 6.73 -0.48 -1.25
CA ILE A 130 6.67 -0.48 -2.72
C ILE A 130 5.53 -1.39 -3.19
N ALA A 131 5.46 -2.62 -2.69
CA ALA A 131 4.42 -3.59 -3.04
C ALA A 131 3.00 -3.09 -2.68
N LEU A 132 2.83 -2.47 -1.50
CA LEU A 132 1.59 -1.85 -1.05
C LEU A 132 1.13 -0.73 -1.99
N ASN A 133 2.03 0.20 -2.33
CA ASN A 133 1.69 1.31 -3.23
C ASN A 133 1.34 0.81 -4.64
N VAL A 134 2.16 -0.08 -5.22
CA VAL A 134 1.89 -0.70 -6.54
C VAL A 134 0.54 -1.41 -6.55
N LEU A 135 0.22 -2.18 -5.51
CA LEU A 135 -1.10 -2.80 -5.38
C LEU A 135 -2.21 -1.76 -5.20
N GLY A 136 -1.99 -0.68 -4.46
CA GLY A 136 -2.93 0.45 -4.38
C GLY A 136 -3.28 1.02 -5.77
N PHE A 137 -2.29 1.22 -6.66
CA PHE A 137 -2.53 1.63 -8.05
C PHE A 137 -3.31 0.58 -8.84
N ILE A 138 -3.02 -0.71 -8.68
CA ILE A 138 -3.76 -1.82 -9.31
C ILE A 138 -5.21 -1.85 -8.83
N GLY A 139 -5.48 -1.67 -7.53
CA GLY A 139 -6.82 -1.54 -6.96
C GLY A 139 -7.57 -0.32 -7.52
N ARG A 140 -6.89 0.84 -7.61
CA ARG A 140 -7.41 2.05 -8.30
C ARG A 140 -7.72 1.81 -9.78
N ALA A 141 -7.07 0.86 -10.46
CA ALA A 141 -7.39 0.49 -11.84
C ALA A 141 -8.59 -0.48 -11.93
N ILE A 142 -8.60 -1.55 -11.11
CA ILE A 142 -9.68 -2.55 -11.09
C ILE A 142 -11.01 -1.89 -10.71
N ASN A 143 -11.05 -1.07 -9.66
CA ASN A 143 -12.28 -0.42 -9.21
C ASN A 143 -12.88 0.51 -10.28
N ARG A 144 -12.04 1.32 -10.96
CA ARG A 144 -12.49 2.17 -12.07
C ARG A 144 -13.05 1.33 -13.23
N LYS A 145 -12.46 0.16 -13.52
CA LYS A 145 -12.96 -0.74 -14.57
C LYS A 145 -14.28 -1.43 -14.21
N ILE A 146 -14.49 -1.79 -12.93
CA ILE A 146 -15.80 -2.27 -12.43
C ILE A 146 -16.87 -1.20 -12.64
N LEU A 147 -16.61 0.04 -12.21
CA LEU A 147 -17.57 1.15 -12.33
C LEU A 147 -17.89 1.50 -13.80
N ALA A 148 -16.90 1.47 -14.70
CA ALA A 148 -17.11 1.69 -16.12
C ALA A 148 -17.96 0.57 -16.76
N LEU A 149 -17.62 -0.70 -16.50
CA LEU A 149 -18.35 -1.85 -17.06
C LEU A 149 -19.79 -1.92 -16.52
N ALA A 150 -20.01 -1.59 -15.25
CA ALA A 150 -21.33 -1.53 -14.64
C ALA A 150 -22.25 -0.51 -15.35
N LYS A 151 -21.74 0.68 -15.71
CA LYS A 151 -22.49 1.67 -16.52
C LYS A 151 -22.86 1.16 -17.91
N THR A 152 -22.04 0.27 -18.49
CA THR A 152 -22.29 -0.34 -19.82
C THR A 152 -23.13 -1.63 -19.77
N GLY A 153 -23.63 -2.05 -18.61
CA GLY A 153 -24.48 -3.25 -18.48
C GLY A 153 -23.76 -4.60 -18.69
N ARG A 154 -22.43 -4.63 -18.86
CA ARG A 154 -21.63 -5.84 -19.17
C ARG A 154 -21.42 -6.73 -17.92
N LYS A 155 -22.51 -7.31 -17.40
CA LYS A 155 -22.59 -8.02 -16.11
C LYS A 155 -21.54 -9.13 -15.91
N GLU A 156 -21.27 -9.95 -16.93
CA GLU A 156 -20.29 -11.04 -16.85
C GLU A 156 -18.86 -10.55 -16.61
N GLU A 157 -18.46 -9.47 -17.29
CA GLU A 157 -17.14 -8.88 -17.09
C GLU A 157 -17.06 -8.16 -15.74
N VAL A 158 -18.14 -7.50 -15.30
CA VAL A 158 -18.24 -6.96 -13.93
C VAL A 158 -17.99 -8.07 -12.91
N ALA A 159 -18.64 -9.23 -13.03
CA ALA A 159 -18.42 -10.38 -12.14
C ALA A 159 -16.94 -10.82 -12.11
N ARG A 160 -16.29 -10.88 -13.29
CA ARG A 160 -14.87 -11.23 -13.44
C ARG A 160 -13.96 -10.23 -12.71
N TYR A 161 -14.16 -8.92 -12.90
CA TYR A 161 -13.36 -7.90 -12.21
C TYR A 161 -13.67 -7.80 -10.71
N VAL A 162 -14.91 -8.06 -10.28
CA VAL A 162 -15.28 -8.16 -8.86
C VAL A 162 -14.53 -9.31 -8.18
N LYS A 163 -14.44 -10.50 -8.80
CA LYS A 163 -13.65 -11.64 -8.28
C LYS A 163 -12.15 -11.32 -8.21
N MET A 164 -11.62 -10.54 -9.16
CA MET A 164 -10.25 -10.02 -9.10
C MET A 164 -10.07 -9.00 -7.96
N TYR A 165 -11.02 -8.09 -7.75
CA TYR A 165 -10.99 -7.09 -6.70
C TYR A 165 -11.04 -7.68 -5.28
N GLN A 166 -11.83 -8.74 -5.08
CA GLN A 166 -11.86 -9.51 -3.82
C GLN A 166 -10.49 -10.15 -3.51
N ARG A 167 -9.85 -10.77 -4.51
CA ARG A 167 -8.49 -11.35 -4.37
C ARG A 167 -7.44 -10.27 -4.09
N TRP A 168 -7.48 -9.17 -4.85
CA TRP A 168 -6.64 -8.01 -4.63
C TRP A 168 -6.76 -7.45 -3.21
N LYS A 169 -7.99 -7.27 -2.71
CA LYS A 169 -8.26 -6.76 -1.35
C LYS A 169 -7.62 -7.66 -0.29
N LYS A 170 -7.71 -8.99 -0.42
CA LYS A 170 -7.05 -9.92 0.51
C LYS A 170 -5.52 -9.77 0.49
N ALA A 171 -4.90 -9.75 -0.68
CA ALA A 171 -3.45 -9.61 -0.81
C ALA A 171 -2.93 -8.26 -0.28
N HIS A 172 -3.62 -7.17 -0.57
CA HIS A 172 -3.26 -5.82 -0.12
C HIS A 172 -3.41 -5.65 1.40
N ILE A 173 -4.44 -6.25 2.02
CA ILE A 173 -4.58 -6.30 3.48
C ILE A 173 -3.48 -7.17 4.12
N ALA A 174 -3.16 -8.33 3.53
CA ALA A 174 -2.10 -9.20 4.04
C ALA A 174 -0.72 -8.50 4.06
N LEU A 175 -0.40 -7.71 3.03
CA LEU A 175 0.83 -6.90 3.01
C LEU A 175 0.80 -5.74 4.01
N ALA A 176 -0.37 -5.17 4.32
CA ALA A 176 -0.48 -4.13 5.34
C ALA A 176 -0.29 -4.70 6.76
N VAL A 177 -0.76 -5.93 7.01
CA VAL A 177 -0.47 -6.67 8.24
C VAL A 177 1.01 -7.05 8.31
N LEU A 178 1.61 -7.52 7.21
CA LEU A 178 3.05 -7.81 7.14
C LEU A 178 3.89 -6.57 7.44
N PHE A 179 3.55 -5.41 6.87
CA PHE A 179 4.22 -4.15 7.17
C PHE A 179 4.13 -3.78 8.66
N ALA A 180 2.97 -3.93 9.29
CA ALA A 180 2.80 -3.65 10.72
C ALA A 180 3.61 -4.61 11.61
N VAL A 181 3.75 -5.88 11.22
CA VAL A 181 4.61 -6.86 11.92
C VAL A 181 6.09 -6.52 11.73
N LEU A 182 6.52 -6.18 10.52
CA LEU A 182 7.91 -5.79 10.24
C LEU A 182 8.28 -4.48 10.95
N LEU A 183 7.36 -3.52 11.04
CA LEU A 183 7.55 -2.29 11.82
C LEU A 183 7.71 -2.58 13.31
N ALA A 184 6.89 -3.47 13.88
CA ALA A 184 7.05 -3.88 15.27
C ALA A 184 8.40 -4.58 15.52
N ILE A 185 8.85 -5.46 14.60
CA ILE A 185 10.16 -6.12 14.69
C ILE A 185 11.30 -5.11 14.57
N HIS A 186 11.20 -4.13 13.67
CA HIS A 186 12.21 -3.11 13.47
C HIS A 186 12.37 -2.20 14.70
N LEU A 187 11.25 -1.73 15.27
CA LEU A 187 11.28 -0.91 16.50
C LEU A 187 11.91 -1.69 17.67
N ASN A 188 11.47 -2.92 17.95
CA ASN A 188 12.06 -3.79 18.99
C ASN A 188 13.50 -4.29 18.68
N ALA A 189 14.15 -3.78 17.63
CA ALA A 189 15.52 -4.09 17.25
C ALA A 189 16.38 -2.83 16.99
N VAL A 190 15.86 -1.65 17.32
CA VAL A 190 16.49 -0.33 17.19
C VAL A 190 16.23 0.56 18.43
N ASP A 191 15.12 0.32 19.16
CA ASP A 191 14.92 0.71 20.56
C ASP A 191 15.76 -0.17 21.54
#